data_AF-A0A7K2MD49-F1
#
_entry.id   AF-A0A7K2MD49-F1
#
_cell.length_a   1.000
_cell.length_b   1.000
_cell.length_c   1.000
_cell.angle_alpha   90.00
_cell.angle_beta   90.00
_cell.angle_gamma   90.00
#
_symmetry.space_group_name_H-M   'P 1'
#
loop_
_entity.id
_entity.type
_entity.pdbx_description
1 polymer ?
#
loop_
_entity_poly.entity_id
_entity_poly.type
_entity_poly.pdbx_seq_one_letter_code
_entity_poly.pdbx_strand_id
1 'polypeptide(L)'
;MLPDDMVGGASQARGVDLEASREALEDFVNRVDAVLRDLESSAGSPTKVGAQTIRLSSLTAAGESVFPEAHDLYTNYHAVHEELTTLSKALHLQIEAIGIAVQGASHGFQKLEEEQRRRFWEIQVELGDLQRTKRRYNDEKGGATLQ
;
A
#
# COMPACT_ATOMS: atom_id res chain seq x y z
N MET A 1 19.78 41.58 41.07
CA MET A 1 20.49 40.35 40.68
C MET A 1 19.42 39.29 40.50
N LEU A 2 19.10 38.94 39.25
CA LEU A 2 18.26 37.76 38.96
C LEU A 2 19.17 36.53 39.02
N PRO A 3 18.74 35.40 39.61
CA PRO A 3 19.54 34.19 39.65
C PRO A 3 19.70 33.59 38.24
N ASP A 4 20.94 33.24 37.88
CA ASP A 4 21.34 32.67 36.59
C ASP A 4 20.77 31.26 36.30
N ASP A 5 20.03 30.65 37.24
CA ASP A 5 19.56 29.27 37.14
C ASP A 5 18.24 29.06 36.36
N MET A 6 17.60 30.12 35.85
CA MET A 6 16.25 30.03 35.26
C MET A 6 16.23 29.85 33.72
N VAL A 7 17.36 29.68 33.04
CA VAL A 7 17.43 29.56 31.56
C VAL A 7 17.74 28.14 31.06
N GLY A 8 18.12 27.19 31.94
CA GLY A 8 18.60 25.86 31.52
C GLY A 8 17.53 24.78 31.26
N GLY A 9 16.36 24.85 31.92
CA GLY A 9 15.42 23.72 31.95
C GLY A 9 14.54 23.54 30.70
N ALA A 10 14.17 24.63 30.02
CA ALA A 10 13.27 24.57 28.86
C ALA A 10 13.95 23.98 27.61
N SER A 11 15.27 24.16 27.47
CA SER A 11 16.05 23.64 26.34
C SER A 11 16.38 22.15 26.51
N GLN A 12 16.64 21.69 27.73
CA GLN A 12 16.80 20.26 28.00
C GLN A 12 15.49 19.51 27.86
N ALA A 13 14.38 20.00 28.45
CA ALA A 13 13.07 19.37 28.30
C ALA A 13 12.61 19.27 26.83
N ARG A 14 12.85 20.31 26.01
CA ARG A 14 12.65 20.25 24.56
C ARG A 14 13.58 19.24 23.88
N GLY A 15 14.83 19.13 24.30
CA GLY A 15 15.75 18.11 23.80
C GLY A 15 15.25 16.69 24.07
N VAL A 16 14.77 16.41 25.29
CA VAL A 16 14.25 15.08 25.66
C VAL A 16 12.95 14.75 24.92
N ASP A 17 12.06 15.74 24.74
CA ASP A 17 10.83 15.59 23.95
C ASP A 17 11.14 15.26 22.48
N LEU A 18 12.16 15.91 21.91
CA LEU A 18 12.62 15.63 20.57
C LEU A 18 13.27 14.24 20.45
N GLU A 19 14.09 13.82 21.42
CA GLU A 19 14.67 12.46 21.43
C GLU A 19 13.59 11.38 21.58
N ALA A 20 12.63 11.56 22.50
CA ALA A 20 11.50 10.66 22.66
C ALA A 20 10.62 10.60 21.40
N SER A 21 10.41 11.74 20.72
CA SER A 21 9.67 11.77 19.47
C SER A 21 10.41 11.02 18.34
N ARG A 22 11.75 11.07 18.32
CA ARG A 22 12.57 10.34 17.34
C ARG A 22 12.52 8.85 17.57
N GLU A 23 12.69 8.40 18.81
CA GLU A 23 12.54 6.99 19.17
C GLU A 23 11.15 6.45 18.79
N ALA A 24 10.08 7.22 19.06
CA ALA A 24 8.73 6.85 18.66
C ALA A 24 8.53 6.76 17.15
N LEU A 25 9.17 7.64 16.38
CA LEU A 25 9.16 7.58 14.91
C LEU A 25 9.92 6.35 14.39
N GLU A 26 11.09 6.05 14.93
CA GLU A 26 11.87 4.86 14.57
C GLU A 26 11.10 3.56 14.88
N ASP A 27 10.46 3.48 16.04
CA ASP A 27 9.59 2.36 16.40
C ASP A 27 8.40 2.20 15.45
N PHE A 28 7.81 3.31 15.02
CA PHE A 28 6.73 3.29 14.05
C PHE A 28 7.21 2.76 12.69
N VAL A 29 8.38 3.20 12.20
CA VAL A 29 8.98 2.68 10.96
C VAL A 29 9.20 1.18 11.06
N ASN A 30 9.79 0.70 12.16
CA ASN A 30 10.02 -0.73 12.38
C ASN A 30 8.72 -1.54 12.35
N ARG A 31 7.63 -0.99 12.90
CA ARG A 31 6.31 -1.62 12.84
C ARG A 31 5.74 -1.64 11.43
N VAL A 32 5.88 -0.55 10.69
CA VAL A 32 5.44 -0.47 9.29
C VAL A 32 6.20 -1.47 8.43
N ASP A 33 7.52 -1.55 8.57
CA ASP A 33 8.36 -2.52 7.85
C ASP A 33 7.99 -3.97 8.21
N ALA A 34 7.69 -4.23 9.49
CA ALA A 34 7.21 -5.53 9.93
C ALA A 34 5.87 -5.89 9.28
N VAL A 35 4.90 -4.96 9.25
CA VAL A 35 3.61 -5.19 8.58
C VAL A 35 3.79 -5.40 7.08
N LEU A 36 4.67 -4.65 6.43
CA LEU A 36 4.95 -4.82 5.00
C LEU A 36 5.56 -6.21 4.71
N ARG A 37 6.52 -6.63 5.53
CA ARG A 37 7.13 -7.96 5.44
C ARG A 37 6.12 -9.08 5.72
N ASP A 38 5.26 -8.90 6.72
CA ASP A 38 4.20 -9.86 7.05
C ASP A 38 3.20 -9.96 5.90
N LEU A 39 2.78 -8.84 5.30
CA LEU A 39 1.89 -8.80 4.15
C LEU A 39 2.50 -9.51 2.93
N GLU A 40 3.77 -9.23 2.62
CA GLU A 40 4.52 -9.91 1.54
C GLU A 40 4.65 -11.42 1.76
N SER A 41 4.87 -11.83 3.02
CA SER A 41 4.97 -13.24 3.39
C SER A 41 3.62 -13.95 3.45
N SER A 42 2.53 -13.21 3.65
CA SER A 42 1.17 -13.75 3.76
C SER A 42 0.66 -14.32 2.43
N ALA A 43 -0.45 -15.05 2.47
CA ALA A 43 -1.18 -15.46 1.26
C ALA A 43 -1.86 -14.27 0.55
N GLY A 44 -1.99 -13.14 1.24
CA GLY A 44 -2.59 -11.91 0.73
C GLY A 44 -1.63 -11.04 -0.07
N SER A 45 -0.35 -11.41 -0.25
CA SER A 45 0.58 -10.59 -1.02
C SER A 45 0.11 -10.43 -2.47
N PRO A 46 0.28 -9.26 -3.11
CA PRO A 46 -0.21 -9.02 -4.46
C PRO A 46 0.29 -10.07 -5.45
N THR A 47 1.54 -10.52 -5.30
CA THR A 47 2.14 -11.57 -6.12
C THR A 47 1.50 -12.93 -5.92
N LYS A 48 1.20 -13.34 -4.68
CA LYS A 48 0.58 -14.63 -4.40
C LYS A 48 -0.89 -14.65 -4.75
N VAL A 49 -1.61 -13.57 -4.44
CA VAL A 49 -3.01 -13.40 -4.86
C VAL A 49 -3.05 -13.47 -6.38
N GLY A 50 -2.26 -12.65 -7.09
CA GLY A 50 -2.22 -12.63 -8.56
C GLY A 50 -1.83 -13.95 -9.23
N ALA A 51 -1.09 -14.83 -8.53
CA ALA A 51 -0.74 -16.15 -9.02
C ALA A 51 -1.89 -17.17 -8.93
N GLN A 52 -2.91 -16.92 -8.11
CA GLN A 52 -4.06 -17.81 -7.91
C GLN A 52 -5.10 -17.62 -9.02
N THR A 53 -4.73 -17.94 -10.26
CA THR A 53 -5.67 -17.87 -11.39
C THR A 53 -6.22 -19.24 -11.74
N ILE A 54 -7.54 -19.32 -11.97
CA ILE A 54 -8.17 -20.52 -12.55
C ILE A 54 -8.09 -20.38 -14.07
N ARG A 55 -7.64 -21.42 -14.78
CA ARG A 55 -7.62 -21.44 -16.25
C ARG A 55 -9.00 -21.78 -16.80
N LEU A 56 -9.46 -21.08 -17.82
CA LEU A 56 -10.78 -21.35 -18.41
C LEU A 56 -10.88 -22.80 -18.90
N SER A 57 -9.79 -23.32 -19.47
CA SER A 57 -9.70 -24.71 -19.95
C SER A 57 -9.86 -25.78 -18.87
N SER A 58 -9.64 -25.47 -17.58
CA SER A 58 -9.94 -26.43 -16.50
C SER A 58 -11.43 -26.50 -16.16
N LEU A 59 -12.21 -25.48 -16.54
CA LEU A 59 -13.66 -25.42 -16.32
C LEU A 59 -14.46 -25.77 -17.58
N THR A 60 -13.88 -25.63 -18.77
CA THR A 60 -14.56 -25.82 -20.07
C THR A 60 -13.98 -26.97 -20.90
N ALA A 61 -13.50 -28.04 -20.26
CA ALA A 61 -12.86 -29.18 -20.93
C ALA A 61 -13.70 -29.82 -22.07
N ALA A 62 -15.01 -29.55 -22.15
CA ALA A 62 -15.92 -30.00 -23.20
C ALA A 62 -16.37 -28.91 -24.21
N GLY A 63 -15.87 -27.68 -24.10
CA GLY A 63 -16.25 -26.54 -24.96
C GLY A 63 -17.19 -25.54 -24.28
N GLU A 64 -17.09 -24.27 -24.67
CA GLU A 64 -17.83 -23.12 -24.11
C GLU A 64 -19.36 -23.25 -24.24
N SER A 65 -19.84 -24.03 -25.22
CA SER A 65 -21.27 -24.27 -25.45
C SER A 65 -21.90 -25.35 -24.55
N VAL A 66 -21.10 -26.07 -23.76
CA VAL A 66 -21.57 -27.23 -22.99
C VAL A 66 -21.89 -26.88 -21.53
N PHE A 67 -21.28 -25.81 -20.99
CA PHE A 67 -21.48 -25.37 -19.60
C PHE A 67 -21.36 -23.83 -19.48
N PRO A 68 -22.41 -23.08 -19.84
CA PRO A 68 -22.40 -21.62 -19.75
C PRO A 68 -22.22 -21.12 -18.30
N GLU A 69 -22.72 -21.85 -17.30
CA GLU A 69 -22.56 -21.51 -15.88
C GLU A 69 -21.10 -21.59 -15.42
N ALA A 70 -20.27 -22.41 -16.07
CA ALA A 70 -18.85 -22.50 -15.78
C ALA A 70 -18.08 -21.26 -16.30
N HIS A 71 -18.57 -20.66 -17.40
CA HIS A 71 -18.04 -19.40 -17.93
C HIS A 71 -18.39 -18.22 -17.00
N ASP A 72 -19.62 -18.19 -16.46
CA ASP A 72 -20.03 -17.17 -15.50
C ASP A 72 -19.25 -17.27 -14.19
N LEU A 73 -19.04 -18.49 -13.67
CA LEU A 73 -18.22 -18.72 -12.49
C LEU A 73 -16.77 -18.27 -12.73
N TYR A 74 -16.20 -18.60 -13.89
CA TYR A 74 -14.86 -18.15 -14.29
C TYR A 74 -14.77 -16.61 -14.29
N THR A 75 -15.72 -15.94 -14.93
CA THR A 75 -15.75 -14.48 -15.05
C THR A 75 -15.85 -13.81 -13.68
N ASN A 76 -16.73 -14.32 -12.81
CA ASN A 76 -16.90 -13.81 -11.46
C ASN A 76 -15.66 -14.05 -10.59
N TYR A 77 -15.04 -15.23 -10.69
CA TYR A 77 -13.80 -15.54 -9.98
C TYR A 77 -12.68 -14.57 -10.39
N HIS A 78 -12.50 -14.36 -11.70
CA HIS A 78 -11.47 -13.45 -12.22
C HIS A 78 -11.71 -12.00 -11.79
N ALA A 79 -12.96 -11.53 -11.81
CA ALA A 79 -13.30 -10.19 -11.34
C ALA A 79 -12.97 -10.00 -9.84
N VAL A 80 -13.35 -10.97 -8.99
CA VAL A 80 -13.05 -10.92 -7.54
C VAL A 80 -11.54 -10.99 -7.29
N HIS A 81 -10.85 -11.88 -8.01
CA HIS A 81 -9.40 -12.02 -7.92
C HIS A 81 -8.66 -10.74 -8.34
N GLU A 82 -9.08 -10.09 -9.43
CA GLU A 82 -8.52 -8.83 -9.90
C GLU A 82 -8.72 -7.70 -8.87
N GLU A 83 -9.92 -7.60 -8.29
CA GLU A 83 -10.22 -6.63 -7.23
C GLU A 83 -9.38 -6.88 -5.97
N LEU A 84 -9.25 -8.13 -5.53
CA LEU A 84 -8.43 -8.49 -4.37
C LEU A 84 -6.94 -8.21 -4.62
N THR A 85 -6.45 -8.51 -5.82
CA THR A 85 -5.05 -8.22 -6.21
C THR A 85 -4.78 -6.71 -6.21
N THR A 86 -5.70 -5.95 -6.79
CA THR A 86 -5.63 -4.48 -6.86
C THR A 86 -5.66 -3.86 -5.46
N LEU A 87 -6.56 -4.34 -4.60
CA LEU A 87 -6.66 -3.87 -3.22
C LEU A 87 -5.39 -4.18 -2.43
N SER A 88 -4.89 -5.41 -2.54
CA SER A 88 -3.64 -5.82 -1.88
C SER A 88 -2.47 -4.94 -2.33
N LYS A 89 -2.35 -4.69 -3.64
CA LYS A 89 -1.30 -3.81 -4.19
C LYS A 89 -1.42 -2.38 -3.65
N ALA A 90 -2.63 -1.82 -3.62
CA ALA A 90 -2.85 -0.48 -3.10
C ALA A 90 -2.49 -0.37 -1.61
N LEU A 91 -2.84 -1.38 -0.80
CA LEU A 91 -2.51 -1.41 0.61
C LEU A 91 -0.99 -1.50 0.84
N HIS A 92 -0.29 -2.36 0.10
CA HIS A 92 1.17 -2.45 0.16
C HIS A 92 1.84 -1.10 -0.13
N LEU A 93 1.44 -0.43 -1.20
CA LEU A 93 1.94 0.88 -1.59
C LEU A 93 1.66 1.96 -0.53
N GLN A 94 0.48 1.93 0.11
CA GLN A 94 0.15 2.87 1.19
C GLN A 94 1.04 2.67 2.43
N ILE A 95 1.29 1.43 2.82
CA ILE A 95 2.16 1.10 3.96
C ILE A 95 3.59 1.55 3.67
N GLU A 96 4.09 1.30 2.46
CA GLU A 96 5.42 1.74 2.01
C GLU A 96 5.55 3.28 2.01
N ALA A 97 4.55 3.99 1.48
CA ALA A 97 4.53 5.46 1.49
C ALA A 97 4.55 6.04 2.91
N ILE A 98 3.82 5.41 3.84
CA ILE A 98 3.78 5.80 5.26
C ILE A 98 5.16 5.59 5.90
N GLY A 99 5.83 4.47 5.62
CA GLY A 99 7.18 4.19 6.12
C GLY A 99 8.17 5.27 5.68
N ILE A 100 8.20 5.60 4.39
CA ILE A 100 9.08 6.64 3.84
C ILE A 100 8.76 8.03 4.42
N ALA A 101 7.46 8.37 4.56
CA ALA A 101 7.06 9.66 5.12
C ALA A 101 7.52 9.84 6.57
N VAL A 102 7.48 8.78 7.37
CA VAL A 102 7.97 8.83 8.76
C VAL A 102 9.49 8.88 8.82
N GLN A 103 10.21 8.14 7.98
CA GLN A 103 11.66 8.29 7.89
C GLN A 103 12.07 9.72 7.49
N GLY A 104 11.33 10.33 6.57
CA GLY A 104 11.49 11.74 6.20
C GLY A 104 11.23 12.72 7.34
N ALA A 105 10.35 12.39 8.28
CA ALA A 105 10.07 13.21 9.46
C ALA A 105 11.13 13.04 10.58
N SER A 106 11.73 11.85 10.74
CA SER A 106 12.76 11.59 11.76
C SER A 106 14.12 12.20 11.39
N HIS A 107 14.55 12.03 10.13
CA HIS A 107 15.90 12.45 9.69
C HIS A 107 15.90 13.77 8.90
N GLY A 108 14.71 14.29 8.58
CA GLY A 108 14.50 15.45 7.72
C GLY A 108 14.51 15.06 6.24
N PHE A 109 13.54 15.56 5.48
CA PHE A 109 13.34 15.22 4.06
C PHE A 109 14.57 15.44 3.16
N GLN A 110 15.50 16.32 3.56
CA GLN A 110 16.75 16.58 2.86
C GLN A 110 17.79 15.46 3.05
N LYS A 111 17.75 14.74 4.18
CA LYS A 111 18.63 13.60 4.48
C LYS A 111 18.04 12.24 4.10
N LEU A 112 16.79 12.18 3.62
CA LEU A 112 16.28 10.99 2.95
C LEU A 112 17.26 10.60 1.84
N GLU A 113 17.57 9.31 1.77
CA GLU A 113 18.36 8.79 0.65
C GLU A 113 17.63 9.08 -0.67
N GLU A 114 18.39 9.47 -1.70
CA GLU A 114 17.87 9.83 -3.03
C GLU A 114 16.92 8.75 -3.58
N GLU A 115 17.23 7.49 -3.28
CA GLU A 115 16.46 6.31 -3.65
C GLU A 115 15.08 6.27 -2.99
N GLN A 116 14.97 6.61 -1.71
CA GLN A 116 13.68 6.64 -1.01
C GLN A 116 12.80 7.80 -1.46
N ARG A 117 13.38 8.96 -1.75
CA ARG A 117 12.62 10.07 -2.37
C ARG A 117 12.06 9.65 -3.72
N ARG A 118 12.87 8.99 -4.55
CA ARG A 118 12.43 8.45 -5.84
C ARG A 118 11.32 7.43 -5.64
N ARG A 119 11.50 6.48 -4.72
CA ARG A 119 10.52 5.44 -4.43
C ARG A 119 9.18 6.00 -3.96
N PHE A 120 9.20 7.03 -3.10
CA PHE A 120 7.97 7.73 -2.70
C PHE A 120 7.21 8.31 -3.90
N TRP A 121 7.91 8.98 -4.82
CA TRP A 121 7.30 9.51 -6.04
C TRP A 121 6.75 8.40 -6.94
N GLU A 122 7.49 7.31 -7.11
CA GLU A 122 7.01 6.13 -7.86
C GLU A 122 5.73 5.57 -7.24
N ILE A 123 5.68 5.42 -5.92
CA ILE A 123 4.49 4.96 -5.20
C ILE A 123 3.30 5.90 -5.43
N GLN A 124 3.51 7.23 -5.40
CA GLN A 124 2.43 8.19 -5.67
C GLN A 124 1.89 8.05 -7.09
N VAL A 125 2.78 7.84 -8.08
CA VAL A 125 2.38 7.61 -9.47
C VAL A 125 1.61 6.30 -9.59
N GLU A 126 2.13 5.20 -9.04
CA GLU A 126 1.49 3.88 -9.09
C GLU A 126 0.11 3.89 -8.43
N LEU A 127 -0.04 4.56 -7.29
CA LEU A 127 -1.32 4.68 -6.59
C LEU A 127 -2.32 5.50 -7.40
N GLY A 128 -1.86 6.59 -8.04
CA GLY A 128 -2.68 7.39 -8.94
C GLY A 128 -3.14 6.61 -10.17
N ASP A 129 -2.26 5.79 -10.75
CA ASP A 129 -2.59 4.92 -11.87
C ASP A 129 -3.60 3.83 -11.50
N LEU A 130 -3.43 3.17 -10.35
CA LEU A 130 -4.40 2.20 -9.84
C LEU A 130 -5.79 2.83 -9.65
N GLN A 131 -5.85 4.04 -9.09
CA GLN A 131 -7.11 4.77 -8.91
C GLN A 131 -7.75 5.18 -10.24
N ARG A 132 -6.95 5.61 -11.22
CA ARG A 132 -7.43 5.96 -12.56
C ARG A 132 -7.98 4.74 -13.30
N THR A 133 -7.28 3.61 -13.25
CA THR A 133 -7.71 2.35 -13.86
C THR A 133 -9.02 1.87 -13.23
N LYS A 134 -9.12 1.90 -11.89
CA LYS A 134 -10.36 1.52 -11.19
C LYS A 134 -11.54 2.43 -11.51
N ARG A 135 -11.30 3.75 -11.64
CA ARG A 135 -12.35 4.70 -12.06
C ARG A 135 -12.85 4.40 -13.47
N ARG A 136 -11.95 4.18 -14.43
CA ARG A 136 -12.33 3.80 -15.80
C ARG A 136 -13.13 2.49 -15.84
N TYR A 137 -12.70 1.47 -15.11
CA TYR A 137 -13.43 0.20 -15.02
C TYR A 137 -14.85 0.39 -14.50
N ASN A 138 -15.02 1.20 -13.45
CA ASN A 138 -16.34 1.51 -12.89
C ASN A 138 -17.22 2.32 -13.84
N ASP A 139 -16.64 3.27 -14.59
CA ASP A 139 -17.36 4.08 -15.57
C ASP A 139 -17.82 3.24 -16.77
N GLU A 140 -16.99 2.31 -17.25
CA GLU A 140 -17.31 1.37 -18.34
C GLU A 140 -18.40 0.36 -17.93
N LYS A 141 -18.33 -0.19 -16.70
CA LYS A 141 -19.36 -1.09 -16.15
C LYS A 141 -20.67 -0.35 -15.84
N GLY A 142 -20.60 0.88 -15.32
CA GLY A 142 -21.78 1.69 -15.00
C GLY A 142 -22.52 2.21 -16.23
N GLY A 143 -21.79 2.52 -17.31
CA GLY A 143 -22.36 2.92 -18.60
C GLY A 143 -23.09 1.79 -19.35
N ALA A 144 -22.71 0.53 -19.13
CA ALA A 144 -23.37 -0.62 -19.75
C ALA A 144 -24.74 -0.97 -19.13
N THR A 145 -25.08 -0.42 -17.96
CA THR A 145 -26.36 -0.66 -17.26
C THR A 145 -27.48 0.34 -17.59
N LEU A 146 -27.25 1.31 -18.49
CA LEU A 146 -28.22 2.37 -18.83
C LEU A 146 -28.65 2.41 -20.32
N GLN A 147 -28.62 1.28 -21.04
CA GLN A 147 -29.23 1.17 -22.37
C GLN A 147 -30.20 -0.02 -22.46
#